data_AF-A0A1Q7REN2-F1
#
_entry.id   AF-A0A1Q7REN2-F1
#
_cell.length_a   1.000
_cell.length_b   1.000
_cell.length_c   1.000
_cell.angle_alpha   90.00
_cell.angle_beta   90.00
_cell.angle_gamma   90.00
#
_symmetry.space_group_name_H-M   'P 1'
#
loop_
_entity.id
_entity.type
_entity.pdbx_description
1 polymer ?
#
loop_
_entity_poly.entity_id
_entity_poly.type
_entity_poly.pdbx_seq_one_letter_code
_entity_poly.pdbx_strand_id
1 'polypeptide(L)'
;MSLLYLFGRPQDYGFAHALPLAVAAERHHFRLWQAPWQTADGETVWVGAGTHDIGIERAIDGTLTHQIDPEVDKEREYIAETLQDAEKVKQLRYLRPTEPVLEATTATGASYRSDGRILVITLK
;
A
#
# COMPACT_ATOMS: atom_id res chain seq x y z
N MET A 1 -11.17 -8.34 3.64
CA MET A 1 -10.42 -7.45 2.72
C MET A 1 -11.33 -7.12 1.55
N SER A 2 -11.52 -5.84 1.20
CA SER A 2 -12.25 -5.42 0.00
C SER A 2 -11.45 -5.71 -1.28
N LEU A 3 -12.16 -5.89 -2.41
CA LEU A 3 -11.56 -5.91 -3.74
C LEU A 3 -11.27 -4.47 -4.18
N LEU A 4 -10.02 -4.21 -4.55
CA LEU A 4 -9.55 -2.94 -5.11
C LEU A 4 -9.05 -3.17 -6.54
N TYR A 5 -9.25 -2.18 -7.39
CA TYR A 5 -9.02 -2.32 -8.82
C TYR A 5 -7.84 -1.48 -9.27
N LEU A 6 -6.98 -2.10 -10.07
CA LEU A 6 -5.91 -1.46 -10.82
C LEU A 6 -5.78 -2.18 -12.17
N PHE A 7 -5.42 -1.47 -13.23
CA PHE A 7 -5.38 -2.02 -14.59
C PHE A 7 -6.71 -2.64 -15.07
N GLY A 8 -7.84 -2.13 -14.55
CA GLY A 8 -9.18 -2.62 -14.90
C GLY A 8 -9.56 -3.98 -14.31
N ARG A 9 -8.81 -4.50 -13.32
CA ARG A 9 -9.05 -5.82 -12.70
C ARG A 9 -8.79 -5.80 -11.19
N PRO A 10 -9.32 -6.79 -10.42
CA PRO A 10 -9.06 -6.88 -8.98
C PRO A 10 -7.59 -7.25 -8.69
N GLN A 11 -7.16 -7.06 -7.44
CA GLN A 11 -5.84 -7.46 -6.96
C GLN A 11 -5.60 -8.97 -7.09
N ASP A 12 -4.34 -9.36 -7.32
CA ASP A 12 -3.95 -10.78 -7.34
C ASP A 12 -3.69 -11.30 -5.93
N TYR A 13 -3.07 -10.47 -5.08
CA TYR A 13 -2.77 -10.81 -3.70
C TYR A 13 -3.21 -9.70 -2.74
N GLY A 14 -3.62 -10.11 -1.54
CA GLY A 14 -3.95 -9.23 -0.43
C GLY A 14 -3.47 -9.84 0.89
N PHE A 15 -2.62 -9.12 1.59
CA PHE A 15 -2.05 -9.50 2.88
C PHE A 15 -2.57 -8.56 3.97
N ALA A 16 -2.84 -9.11 5.15
CA ALA A 16 -3.17 -8.36 6.34
C ALA A 16 -2.22 -8.82 7.46
N HIS A 17 -1.41 -7.91 7.99
CA HIS A 17 -0.56 -8.17 9.13
C HIS A 17 -1.08 -7.35 10.33
N ALA A 18 -1.30 -8.02 11.45
CA ALA A 18 -1.81 -7.39 12.67
C ALA A 18 -1.31 -8.14 13.90
N LEU A 19 -1.13 -7.43 15.01
CA LEU A 19 -0.85 -8.05 16.30
C LEU A 19 -2.13 -8.73 16.82
N PRO A 20 -2.06 -9.98 17.33
CA PRO A 20 -3.24 -10.77 17.71
C PRO A 20 -4.23 -10.07 18.67
N LEU A 21 -3.75 -9.17 19.53
CA LEU A 21 -4.56 -8.46 20.51
C LEU A 21 -5.15 -7.14 19.97
N ALA A 22 -4.69 -6.65 18.82
CA ALA A 22 -5.09 -5.37 18.21
C ALA A 22 -5.76 -5.53 16.84
N VAL A 23 -5.99 -6.76 16.35
CA VAL A 23 -6.53 -7.09 15.01
C VAL A 23 -7.84 -6.36 14.67
N ALA A 24 -8.63 -5.95 15.66
CA ALA A 24 -9.85 -5.20 15.41
C ALA A 24 -9.60 -3.72 15.05
N ALA A 25 -8.48 -3.13 15.49
CA ALA A 25 -8.22 -1.68 15.42
C ALA A 25 -7.04 -1.32 14.53
N GLU A 26 -5.96 -2.11 14.51
CA GLU A 26 -4.73 -1.81 13.77
C GLU A 26 -4.31 -2.93 12.85
N ARG A 27 -4.10 -2.61 11.56
CA ARG A 27 -3.69 -3.58 10.54
C ARG A 27 -2.85 -2.93 9.45
N HIS A 28 -1.78 -3.60 9.06
CA HIS A 28 -1.04 -3.32 7.83
C HIS A 28 -1.67 -4.11 6.70
N HIS A 29 -2.17 -3.41 5.68
CA HIS A 29 -2.83 -3.99 4.53
C HIS A 29 -2.00 -3.78 3.29
N PHE A 30 -1.52 -4.86 2.68
CA PHE A 30 -0.72 -4.80 1.46
C PHE A 30 -1.40 -5.56 0.32
N ARG A 31 -1.54 -4.92 -0.83
CA ARG A 31 -2.16 -5.51 -2.03
C ARG A 31 -1.20 -5.43 -3.20
N LEU A 32 -1.26 -6.43 -4.08
CA LEU A 32 -0.39 -6.52 -5.25
C LEU A 32 -1.20 -6.81 -6.52
N TRP A 33 -0.80 -6.16 -7.60
CA TRP A 33 -1.26 -6.38 -8.97
C TRP A 33 -0.06 -6.65 -9.87
N GLN A 34 -0.09 -7.75 -10.60
CA GLN A 34 0.80 -7.94 -11.74
C GLN A 34 0.53 -6.85 -12.79
N ALA A 35 1.55 -6.08 -13.13
CA ALA A 35 1.44 -5.06 -14.16
C ALA A 35 1.26 -5.71 -15.55
N PRO A 36 0.56 -5.04 -16.49
CA PRO A 36 0.42 -5.52 -17.86
C PRO A 36 1.71 -5.32 -18.70
N TRP A 37 2.84 -5.02 -18.06
CA TRP A 37 4.14 -4.85 -18.68
C TRP A 37 5.24 -5.52 -17.87
N GLN A 38 6.40 -5.67 -18.50
CA GLN A 38 7.61 -6.24 -17.92
C GLN A 38 8.73 -5.19 -17.88
N THR A 39 9.80 -5.48 -17.15
CA THR A 39 11.04 -4.71 -17.28
C THR A 39 11.64 -4.89 -18.68
N ALA A 40 12.63 -4.06 -19.05
CA ALA A 40 13.34 -4.21 -20.31
C ALA A 40 14.03 -5.59 -20.45
N ASP A 41 14.40 -6.18 -19.31
CA ASP A 41 15.03 -7.51 -19.23
C ASP A 41 14.00 -8.66 -19.15
N GLY A 42 12.70 -8.36 -19.30
CA GLY A 42 11.62 -9.35 -19.32
C GLY A 42 11.13 -9.80 -17.94
N GLU A 43 11.52 -9.13 -16.86
CA GLU A 43 11.06 -9.47 -15.52
C GLU A 43 9.61 -9.01 -15.28
N THR A 44 8.86 -9.82 -14.54
CA THR A 44 7.48 -9.46 -14.16
C THR A 44 7.49 -8.28 -13.20
N VAL A 45 6.71 -7.25 -13.50
CA VAL A 45 6.52 -6.10 -12.60
C VAL A 45 5.26 -6.30 -11.77
N TRP A 46 5.39 -6.06 -10.47
CA TRP A 46 4.27 -6.01 -9.53
C TRP A 46 4.11 -4.58 -9.04
N VAL A 47 2.87 -4.07 -9.06
CA VAL A 47 2.51 -2.78 -8.46
C VAL A 47 1.78 -3.05 -7.16
N GLY A 48 2.19 -2.38 -6.10
CA GLY A 48 1.64 -2.56 -4.76
C GLY A 48 0.98 -1.31 -4.20
N ALA A 49 0.03 -1.51 -3.30
CA ALA A 49 -0.56 -0.45 -2.49
C ALA A 49 -0.67 -0.93 -1.03
N GLY A 50 -0.12 -0.14 -0.11
CA GLY A 50 -0.16 -0.35 1.33
C GLY A 50 -1.11 0.64 2.01
N THR A 51 -1.87 0.19 3.00
CA THR A 51 -2.60 1.07 3.94
C THR A 51 -2.40 0.58 5.36
N HIS A 52 -2.15 1.49 6.30
CA HIS A 52 -2.15 1.19 7.72
C HIS A 52 -3.47 1.65 8.34
N ASP A 53 -4.27 0.72 8.83
CA ASP A 53 -5.46 1.02 9.61
C ASP A 53 -5.03 1.35 11.04
N ILE A 54 -5.50 2.48 11.59
CA ILE A 54 -5.18 2.98 12.94
C ILE A 54 -6.40 3.07 13.86
N GLY A 55 -7.55 2.59 13.40
CA GLY A 55 -8.79 2.61 14.18
C GLY A 55 -10.03 2.33 13.35
N ILE A 56 -11.16 2.82 13.84
CA ILE A 56 -12.48 2.70 13.22
C ILE A 56 -13.07 4.11 13.10
N GLU A 57 -13.53 4.48 11.91
CA GLU A 57 -14.23 5.72 11.61
C GLU A 57 -15.63 5.45 11.03
N ARG A 58 -16.45 6.50 10.94
CA ARG A 58 -17.77 6.44 10.33
C ARG A 58 -17.71 7.10 8.95
N ALA A 59 -17.96 6.31 7.90
CA ALA A 59 -18.00 6.77 6.53
C ALA A 59 -19.19 7.72 6.27
N ILE A 60 -19.15 8.41 5.11
CA ILE A 60 -20.16 9.39 4.69
C ILE A 60 -21.58 8.76 4.61
N ASP A 61 -21.68 7.52 4.17
CA ASP A 61 -22.94 6.76 4.09
C ASP A 61 -23.42 6.22 5.46
N GLY A 62 -22.66 6.50 6.53
CA GLY A 62 -22.96 6.10 7.89
C GLY A 62 -22.49 4.70 8.27
N THR A 63 -21.81 3.98 7.37
CA THR A 63 -21.18 2.69 7.67
C THR A 63 -19.93 2.88 8.54
N LEU A 64 -19.60 1.87 9.35
CA LEU A 64 -18.33 1.84 10.08
C LEU A 64 -17.25 1.27 9.15
N THR A 65 -16.15 1.98 9.02
CA THR A 65 -14.99 1.59 8.22
C THR A 65 -13.71 1.73 9.05
N HIS A 66 -12.63 1.10 8.61
CA HIS A 66 -11.33 1.34 9.22
C HIS A 66 -10.85 2.75 8.89
N GLN A 67 -10.26 3.41 9.89
CA GLN A 67 -9.58 4.68 9.73
C GLN A 67 -8.17 4.40 9.20
N ILE A 68 -7.85 4.91 8.01
CA ILE A 68 -6.51 4.79 7.42
C ILE A 68 -5.63 5.91 7.97
N ASP A 69 -4.38 5.58 8.33
CA ASP A 69 -3.37 6.57 8.70
C ASP A 69 -3.16 7.59 7.57
N PRO A 70 -3.36 8.90 7.82
CA PRO A 70 -3.14 9.92 6.81
C PRO A 70 -1.68 10.05 6.38
N GLU A 71 -0.71 9.56 7.16
CA GLU A 71 0.71 9.53 6.81
C GLU A 71 1.09 8.25 6.05
N VAL A 72 0.54 8.07 4.85
CA VAL A 72 0.62 6.81 4.07
C VAL A 72 2.05 6.37 3.73
N ASP A 73 3.02 7.29 3.77
CA ASP A 73 4.42 6.96 3.56
C ASP A 73 4.97 6.03 4.66
N LYS A 74 4.46 6.11 5.90
CA LYS A 74 4.89 5.20 6.97
C LYS A 74 4.64 3.74 6.63
N GLU A 75 3.51 3.45 6.00
CA GLU A 75 3.19 2.10 5.55
C GLU A 75 4.11 1.64 4.42
N ARG A 76 4.48 2.55 3.51
CA ARG A 76 5.48 2.27 2.46
C ARG A 76 6.83 1.94 3.07
N GLU A 77 7.27 2.69 4.08
CA GLU A 77 8.52 2.42 4.79
C GLU A 77 8.44 1.09 5.57
N TYR A 78 7.33 0.80 6.22
CA TYR A 78 7.11 -0.48 6.92
C TYR A 78 7.23 -1.69 5.97
N ILE A 79 6.67 -1.59 4.75
CA ILE A 79 6.84 -2.64 3.73
C ILE A 79 8.30 -2.80 3.31
N ALA A 80 9.05 -1.69 3.16
CA ALA A 80 10.48 -1.75 2.89
C ALA A 80 11.24 -2.47 4.00
N GLU A 81 11.06 -2.01 5.24
CA GLU A 81 11.76 -2.52 6.43
C GLU A 81 11.50 -4.01 6.62
N THR A 82 10.23 -4.44 6.57
CA THR A 82 9.87 -5.85 6.75
C THR A 82 10.45 -6.78 5.68
N LEU A 83 10.56 -6.32 4.42
CA LEU A 83 11.21 -7.08 3.35
C LEU A 83 12.73 -7.11 3.49
N GLN A 84 13.34 -6.03 4.01
CA GLN A 84 14.76 -5.96 4.31
C GLN A 84 15.11 -6.90 5.47
N ASP A 85 14.34 -6.87 6.55
CA ASP A 85 14.49 -7.74 7.73
C ASP A 85 14.33 -9.22 7.37
N ALA A 86 13.45 -9.54 6.42
CA ALA A 86 13.30 -10.89 5.87
C ALA A 86 14.42 -11.29 4.89
N GLU A 87 15.42 -10.42 4.70
CA GLU A 87 16.54 -10.57 3.78
C GLU A 87 16.11 -10.84 2.33
N LYS A 88 14.95 -10.32 1.89
CA LYS A 88 14.40 -10.56 0.53
C LYS A 88 14.73 -9.47 -0.47
N VAL A 89 15.30 -8.36 -0.04
CA VAL A 89 15.62 -7.22 -0.92
C VAL A 89 17.00 -7.40 -1.56
N LYS A 90 17.04 -7.35 -2.90
CA LYS A 90 18.27 -7.23 -3.69
C LYS A 90 18.65 -5.76 -3.90
N GLN A 91 17.68 -4.91 -4.20
CA GLN A 91 17.87 -3.48 -4.36
C GLN A 91 16.61 -2.72 -3.91
N LEU A 92 16.81 -1.55 -3.31
CA LEU A 92 15.75 -0.63 -2.92
C LEU A 92 16.08 0.76 -3.43
N ARG A 93 15.10 1.44 -4.04
CA ARG A 93 15.22 2.84 -4.47
C ARG A 93 13.89 3.58 -4.36
N TYR A 94 13.96 4.89 -4.19
CA TYR A 94 12.80 5.77 -4.30
C TYR A 94 12.83 6.50 -5.64
N LEU A 95 11.72 6.49 -6.35
CA LEU A 95 11.50 7.28 -7.56
C LEU A 95 10.49 8.37 -7.25
N ARG A 96 10.72 9.58 -7.77
CA ARG A 96 9.70 10.63 -7.74
C ARG A 96 9.14 10.79 -9.17
N PRO A 97 7.85 10.55 -9.41
CA PRO A 97 7.24 10.78 -10.71
C PRO A 97 7.18 12.29 -11.00
N THR A 98 7.01 12.65 -12.28
CA THR A 98 6.90 14.04 -12.72
C THR A 98 5.72 14.76 -12.08
N GLU A 99 4.60 14.06 -11.92
CA GLU A 99 3.39 14.55 -11.27
C GLU A 99 3.11 13.72 -10.00
N PRO A 100 3.78 14.06 -8.88
CA PRO A 100 3.60 13.33 -7.64
C PRO A 100 2.26 13.68 -6.97
N VAL A 101 1.61 12.68 -6.38
CA VAL A 101 0.47 12.87 -5.49
C VAL A 101 1.01 13.22 -4.10
N LEU A 102 0.76 14.45 -3.64
CA LEU A 102 1.22 14.94 -2.33
C LEU A 102 0.10 14.95 -1.30
N GLU A 103 -1.13 15.22 -1.75
CA GLU A 103 -2.35 15.17 -0.94
C GLU A 103 -3.46 14.58 -1.81
N ALA A 104 -4.34 13.78 -1.21
CA ALA A 104 -5.51 13.22 -1.87
C ALA A 104 -6.54 12.75 -0.84
N THR A 105 -7.67 12.22 -1.32
CA THR A 105 -8.72 11.65 -0.49
C THR A 105 -8.94 10.19 -0.80
N THR A 106 -9.24 9.40 0.23
CA THR A 106 -9.65 8.00 0.09
C THR A 106 -11.06 7.91 -0.49
N ALA A 107 -11.46 6.71 -0.89
CA ALA A 107 -12.84 6.46 -1.34
C ALA A 107 -13.90 6.72 -0.25
N THR A 108 -13.51 6.76 1.04
CA THR A 108 -14.39 7.09 2.18
C THR A 108 -14.41 8.58 2.52
N GLY A 109 -13.59 9.39 1.84
CA GLY A 109 -13.52 10.84 2.01
C GLY A 109 -12.45 11.34 2.98
N ALA A 110 -11.68 10.44 3.61
CA ALA A 110 -10.58 10.82 4.49
C ALA A 110 -9.40 11.38 3.67
N SER A 111 -8.80 12.48 4.12
CA SER A 111 -7.61 13.05 3.48
C SER A 111 -6.33 12.33 3.91
N TYR A 112 -5.37 12.18 3.01
CA TYR A 112 -4.03 11.68 3.31
C TYR A 112 -2.94 12.51 2.63
N ARG A 113 -1.70 12.34 3.10
CA ARG A 113 -0.51 13.05 2.64
C ARG A 113 0.62 12.08 2.31
N SER A 114 1.39 12.42 1.28
CA SER A 114 2.60 11.69 0.88
C SER A 114 3.69 12.67 0.44
N ASP A 115 4.94 12.25 0.58
CA ASP A 115 6.11 12.88 -0.02
C ASP A 115 6.16 12.71 -1.54
N GLY A 116 5.24 11.92 -2.11
CA GLY A 116 5.05 11.70 -3.54
C GLY A 116 6.03 10.73 -4.17
N ARG A 117 6.86 10.04 -3.38
CA ARG A 117 7.82 9.04 -3.88
C ARG A 117 7.16 7.67 -4.00
N ILE A 118 7.65 6.90 -4.97
CA ILE A 118 7.31 5.50 -5.18
C ILE A 118 8.52 4.68 -4.75
N LEU A 119 8.28 3.73 -3.85
CA LEU A 119 9.25 2.72 -3.47
C LEU A 119 9.34 1.67 -4.59
N VAL A 120 10.54 1.43 -5.10
CA VAL A 120 10.83 0.36 -6.06
C VAL A 120 11.80 -0.62 -5.42
N ILE A 121 11.39 -1.88 -5.39
CA ILE A 121 12.12 -2.97 -4.78
C ILE A 121 12.41 -4.02 -5.85
N THR A 122 13.67 -4.40 -5.98
CA THR A 122 14.06 -5.64 -6.66
C THR A 122 14.27 -6.69 -5.59
N LEU A 123 13.53 -7.79 -5.69
CA LEU A 123 13.65 -8.93 -4.77
C LEU A 123 14.81 -9.84 -5.18
N LYS A 124 15.33 -10.64 -4.24
CA LYS A 124 16.37 -11.65 -4.47
C LYS A 124 15.86 -12.88 -5.22
#